data_AF-A0A3D5K878-F1
#
_entry.id   AF-A0A3D5K878-F1
#
_cell.length_a   1.000
_cell.length_b   1.000
_cell.length_c   1.000
_cell.angle_alpha   90.00
_cell.angle_beta   90.00
_cell.angle_gamma   90.00
#
_symmetry.space_group_name_H-M   'P 1'
#
loop_
_entity.id
_entity.type
_entity.pdbx_description
1 polymer ?
#
loop_
_entity_poly.entity_id
_entity_poly.type
_entity_poly.pdbx_seq_one_letter_code
_entity_poly.pdbx_strand_id
1 'polypeptide(L)' 'MDINEEITKMNLYKTFEPYIDKSVTMEDRLKARVRLVDTAPQEAKNALAKWTAMKLKSRLF' A
#
# COMPACT_ATOMS: atom_id res chain seq x y z
N MET A 1 17.15 -4.34 -5.67
CA MET A 1 16.09 -4.12 -4.67
C MET A 1 16.46 -4.93 -3.45
N ASP A 2 16.58 -4.30 -2.29
CA ASP A 2 16.93 -4.96 -1.04
C ASP A 2 15.81 -5.91 -0.59
N ILE A 3 16.16 -7.15 -0.25
CA ILE A 3 15.20 -8.18 0.20
C ILE A 3 14.40 -7.70 1.41
N ASN A 4 15.03 -6.94 2.31
CA ASN A 4 14.38 -6.35 3.49
C ASN A 4 13.32 -5.29 3.11
N GLU A 5 13.54 -4.51 2.04
CA GLU A 5 12.55 -3.55 1.56
C GLU A 5 11.34 -4.27 0.96
N GLU A 6 11.55 -5.36 0.22
CA GLU A 6 10.46 -6.16 -0.35
C GLU A 6 9.62 -6.85 0.73
N ILE A 7 10.25 -7.43 1.76
CA ILE A 7 9.55 -7.99 2.93
C ILE A 7 8.74 -6.90 3.64
N THR A 8 9.32 -5.71 3.82
CA THR A 8 8.63 -4.59 4.47
C THR A 8 7.44 -4.11 3.65
N LYS A 9 7.58 -3.97 2.33
CA LYS A 9 6.46 -3.63 1.44
C LYS A 9 5.34 -4.67 1.50
N MET A 10 5.67 -5.97 1.48
CA MET A 10 4.66 -7.02 1.57
C MET A 10 3.91 -7.00 2.90
N ASN A 11 4.61 -6.79 4.03
CA ASN A 11 3.98 -6.70 5.34
C ASN A 11 3.04 -5.50 5.43
N LEU A 12 3.48 -4.32 4.97
CA LEU A 12 2.62 -3.13 4.91
C LEU A 12 1.38 -3.38 4.06
N TYR A 13 1.56 -4.00 2.88
CA TYR A 13 0.45 -4.32 1.98
C TYR A 13 -0.59 -5.22 2.65
N LYS A 14 -0.16 -6.30 3.33
CA LYS A 14 -1.07 -7.19 4.07
C LYS A 14 -1.85 -6.49 5.18
N THR A 15 -1.26 -5.50 5.84
CA THR A 15 -1.92 -4.74 6.92
C THR A 15 -3.13 -3.94 6.42
N PHE A 16 -3.07 -3.38 5.21
CA PHE A 16 -4.17 -2.56 4.67
C PHE A 16 -5.01 -3.26 3.60
N GLU A 17 -4.54 -4.38 3.03
CA GLU A 17 -5.25 -5.19 2.03
C GLU A 17 -6.74 -5.46 2.35
N PRO A 18 -7.12 -5.93 3.55
CA PRO A 18 -8.52 -6.23 3.85
C PRO A 18 -9.42 -4.98 3.90
N TYR A 19 -8.82 -3.80 4.00
CA TYR A 19 -9.52 -2.52 4.05
C TYR A 19 -9.53 -1.78 2.72
N ILE A 20 -8.97 -2.37 1.65
CA ILE A 20 -9.01 -1.76 0.32
C ILE A 20 -10.46 -1.69 -0.15
N ASP A 21 -10.87 -0.50 -0.60
CA ASP A 21 -12.21 -0.30 -1.12
C ASP A 21 -12.45 -1.18 -2.37
N LYS A 22 -13.65 -1.75 -2.50
CA LYS A 22 -13.98 -2.68 -3.59
C LYS A 22 -13.95 -2.03 -4.97
N SER A 23 -14.05 -0.70 -5.04
CA SER A 23 -13.90 0.05 -6.29
C SER A 23 -12.45 0.12 -6.79
N VAL A 24 -11.46 -0.17 -5.94
CA VAL A 24 -10.04 -0.11 -6.30
C VAL A 24 -9.69 -1.30 -7.19
N THR A 25 -9.40 -1.01 -8.45
CA THR A 25 -9.01 -2.01 -9.43
C THR A 25 -7.57 -2.49 -9.25
N MET A 26 -7.22 -3.59 -9.90
CA MET A 26 -5.82 -4.05 -9.96
C MET A 26 -4.90 -3.01 -10.62
N GLU A 27 -5.40 -2.28 -11.61
CA GLU A 27 -4.64 -1.20 -12.24
C GLU A 27 -4.33 -0.06 -11.25
N ASP A 28 -5.30 0.32 -10.42
CA ASP A 28 -5.10 1.32 -9.38
C ASP A 28 -4.06 0.87 -8.34
N ARG A 29 -4.09 -0.41 -7.94
CA ARG A 29 -3.08 -1.00 -7.06
C ARG A 29 -1.68 -0.93 -7.67
N LEU A 30 -1.54 -1.26 -8.95
CA LEU A 30 -0.27 -1.17 -9.67
C LEU A 30 0.22 0.28 -9.78
N LYS A 31 -0.69 1.24 -9.94
CA LYS A 31 -0.39 2.69 -9.96
C LYS A 31 -0.23 3.31 -8.57
N ALA A 32 -0.35 2.53 -7.49
CA ALA A 32 -0.35 2.99 -6.09
C ALA A 32 -1.48 4.00 -5.76
N ARG A 33 -2.60 3.92 -6.47
CA ARG A 33 -3.83 4.71 -6.26
C ARG A 33 -4.83 3.94 -5.40
N VAL A 34 -4.37 3.42 -4.27
CA VAL A 34 -5.21 2.62 -3.36
C VAL A 34 -6.01 3.56 -2.48
N ARG A 35 -7.31 3.28 -2.34
CA ARG A 35 -8.19 3.88 -1.32
C ARG A 35 -8.63 2.81 -0.35
N LEU A 36 -8.73 3.19 0.92
CA LEU A 36 -9.26 2.33 1.97
C LEU A 36 -10.71 2.72 2.25
N VAL A 37 -11.48 1.76 2.78
CA VAL A 37 -12.83 2.01 3.31
C VAL A 37 -12.77 2.98 4.50
N ASP A 38 -13.83 3.76 4.72
CA ASP A 38 -13.86 4.76 5.81
C ASP A 38 -13.63 4.17 7.20
N THR A 39 -14.09 2.94 7.41
CA THR A 39 -13.95 2.17 8.66
C THR A 39 -12.55 1.60 8.88
N ALA A 40 -11.62 1.83 7.96
CA ALA A 40 -10.26 1.32 8.07
C ALA A 40 -9.57 1.86 9.34
N PRO A 41 -8.90 1.00 10.13
CA PRO A 41 -8.18 1.43 11.31
C PRO A 41 -7.02 2.35 10.94
N GLN A 42 -6.62 3.21 11.89
CA GLN A 42 -5.51 4.15 11.67
C GLN A 42 -4.20 3.42 11.30
N GLU A 43 -4.01 2.19 11.79
CA GLU A 43 -2.87 1.35 11.42
C GLU A 43 -2.85 1.05 9.91
N ALA A 44 -3.97 0.67 9.31
CA ALA A 44 -4.07 0.42 7.87
C ALA A 44 -3.81 1.70 7.06
N LYS A 45 -4.34 2.85 7.52
CA LYS A 45 -4.10 4.16 6.90
C LYS A 45 -2.61 4.52 6.92
N ASN A 46 -1.95 4.30 8.06
CA ASN A 46 -0.51 4.52 8.23
C ASN A 46 0.32 3.55 7.37
N ALA A 47 -0.08 2.28 7.29
CA ALA A 47 0.60 1.27 6.48
C ALA A 47 0.52 1.61 4.99
N LEU A 48 -0.65 2.04 4.50
CA LEU A 48 -0.83 2.50 3.13
C LEU A 48 0.07 3.71 2.82
N ALA A 49 0.10 4.71 3.70
CA ALA A 49 0.94 5.90 3.50
C ALA A 49 2.44 5.53 3.35
N LYS A 50 2.94 4.64 4.22
CA LYS A 50 4.32 4.15 4.16
C LYS A 50 4.58 3.34 2.88
N TRP A 51 3.65 2.46 2.51
CA TRP A 51 3.78 1.64 1.31
C TRP A 51 3.80 2.49 0.03
N THR A 52 2.90 3.47 -0.07
CA THR A 52 2.84 4.40 -1.21
C THR A 52 4.13 5.23 -1.31
N ALA A 53 4.65 5.72 -0.19
CA ALA A 53 5.92 6.44 -0.17
C ALA A 53 7.09 5.58 -0.67
N MET A 54 7.16 4.31 -0.25
CA MET A 54 8.18 3.36 -0.74
C MET A 54 8.03 3.05 -2.24
N LYS A 55 6.79 2.89 -2.72
CA LYS A 55 6.46 2.68 -4.14
C LYS A 55 6.90 3.88 -4.99
N LEU A 56 6.66 5.10 -4.52
CA LEU A 56 7.04 6.33 -5.22
C LEU A 56 8.56 6.53 -5.23
N LYS A 57 9.23 6.31 -4.10
CA LYS A 57 10.70 6.36 -4.01
C LYS A 57 11.35 5.40 -5.02
N SER A 58 10.80 4.19 -5.14
CA SER A 58 11.27 3.19 -6.10
C SER A 58 11.00 3.51 -7.58
N ARG A 59 10.15 4.50 -7.90
CA ARG A 59 9.88 4.92 -9.29
C ARG A 59 10.77 6.08 -9.75
N LEU A 60 11.50 6.70 -8.83
CA LEU A 60 12.39 7.85 -9.08
C LEU A 60 13.83 7.44 -9.39
N PHE A 61 14.15 6.15 -9.27
CA PHE A 61 15.45 5.54 -9.56
C PHE A 61 15.24 4.36 -10.52
#